data_AF-A0A9W4H5P0-F1
#
_entry.id   AF-A0A9W4H5P0-F1
#
_cell.length_a   1.000
_cell.length_b   1.000
_cell.length_c   1.000
_cell.angle_alpha   90.00
_cell.angle_beta   90.00
_cell.angle_gamma   90.00
#
_symmetry.space_group_name_H-M   'P 1'
#
loop_
_entity.id
_entity.type
_entity.pdbx_description
1 polymer ?
#
loop_
_entity_poly.entity_id
_entity_poly.type
_entity_poly.pdbx_seq_one_letter_code
_entity_poly.pdbx_strand_id
1 'polypeptide(L)'
;MRHPRFPAMSPRTRRSALAATAALAVVSGGTLAVATQAHAVAGCQVTYTVTSQWSGGFGANIDIKNLGDPINNWTLKFAFPADQTITQLWNGNLTQSGANVTVTNLSYNGTLGTNATVSPGFNGTWTTTNPAPTSFSLNGVTCTGTTPPTTPPTTPPTTPPTTPPTTPPTTPPPSGSAPLKPRMVIMTDITSADWEPDDMESLIHVLASADMYEIDGIISTTGWSLDGSSPLQTSHIYDVINAYAKDLPNLMKRSGQTGFLADETHQRIGYWPSPDHLRSLVKEGLDVRGMGAVGAGKDSAGSNQVVSVVDQADTRPVWMTFWGSGNTLAQALWHVQNTRSAADLATFISKVRVYAITDQDRGYTGEGYSNSSQYWMRKTFPSLFYIWSETAWGEYGSTIKNTYWPQYTSKIQGHGALGGMYPTWKYIVEGDSPSWLHLWPGLNDPNDPSQYGFGGRFIYGTGPDGQTKAYTDNTGDPANQSRAAIDRTLQDQTNNFISRIDWATNGTGNRNPNLVVNNDNGYTPLTLTATPGSTVTLTTTGTTDPDGNAITYTWTHDTGTGYTGTVNLTTTGTTTNIQIPTNTAGQTISIILRAADNGTPSLATYRRIQIKTS
;
A
#
# COMPACT_ATOMS: atom_id res chain seq x y z
N MET A 1 -4.26 36.75 51.88
CA MET A 1 -5.67 37.03 52.20
C MET A 1 -6.45 35.74 52.15
N ARG A 2 -7.16 35.40 53.23
CA ARG A 2 -7.91 34.16 53.46
C ARG A 2 -9.31 34.26 52.85
N HIS A 3 -9.86 33.13 52.38
CA HIS A 3 -11.29 32.86 52.11
C HIS A 3 -12.20 33.17 53.33
N PRO A 4 -13.57 33.00 53.33
CA PRO A 4 -14.56 32.55 52.31
C PRO A 4 -15.91 33.35 52.34
N ARG A 5 -16.94 32.96 51.55
CA ARG A 5 -18.26 32.47 52.06
C ARG A 5 -19.33 32.22 50.97
N PHE A 6 -20.02 31.08 51.16
CA PHE A 6 -21.23 30.58 50.49
C PHE A 6 -22.47 31.47 50.70
N PRO A 7 -23.59 31.15 50.01
CA PRO A 7 -24.77 30.80 50.81
C PRO A 7 -25.52 29.55 50.33
N ALA A 8 -26.14 28.89 51.31
CA ALA A 8 -27.08 27.79 51.20
C ALA A 8 -28.53 28.29 51.21
N MET A 9 -29.46 27.54 50.60
CA MET A 9 -30.88 27.54 51.01
C MET A 9 -31.54 26.19 50.65
N SER A 10 -32.13 25.55 51.66
CA SER A 10 -33.02 24.35 51.62
C SER A 10 -34.50 24.80 51.62
N PRO A 11 -35.51 23.90 51.77
CA PRO A 11 -35.85 22.68 51.03
C PRO A 11 -37.33 22.70 50.56
N ARG A 12 -37.75 21.79 49.66
CA ARG A 12 -39.18 21.46 49.47
C ARG A 12 -39.39 19.95 49.35
N THR A 13 -40.09 19.43 50.36
CA THR A 13 -40.69 18.11 50.50
C THR A 13 -41.73 17.81 49.42
N ARG A 14 -41.77 16.57 48.89
CA ARG A 14 -43.01 15.91 48.45
C ARG A 14 -43.01 14.43 48.83
N ARG A 15 -44.19 14.01 49.26
CA ARG A 15 -44.54 12.73 49.88
C ARG A 15 -44.73 11.62 48.85
N SER A 16 -44.56 10.42 49.39
CA SER A 16 -44.81 9.05 48.94
C SER A 16 -46.09 8.81 48.12
N ALA A 17 -46.03 7.83 47.21
CA ALA A 17 -47.14 6.91 46.94
C ALA A 17 -46.59 5.57 46.40
N LEU A 18 -46.84 4.50 47.15
CA LEU A 18 -46.82 3.12 46.65
C LEU A 18 -48.08 2.88 45.81
N ALA A 19 -47.95 2.09 44.75
CA ALA A 19 -49.07 1.33 44.19
C ALA A 19 -48.56 -0.05 43.76
N ALA A 20 -49.06 -1.07 44.46
CA ALA A 20 -48.99 -2.47 44.06
C ALA A 20 -50.30 -2.80 43.32
N THR A 21 -50.21 -3.45 42.17
CA THR A 21 -51.34 -4.11 41.51
C THR A 21 -50.91 -5.48 41.02
N ALA A 22 -51.62 -6.48 41.53
CA ALA A 22 -51.56 -7.87 41.09
C ALA A 22 -52.17 -8.03 39.70
N ALA A 23 -51.62 -8.93 38.89
CA ALA A 23 -52.30 -9.47 37.71
C ALA A 23 -52.01 -10.98 37.57
N LEU A 24 -53.08 -11.69 37.28
CA LEU A 24 -53.29 -13.13 37.26
C LEU A 24 -52.30 -13.92 36.38
N ALA A 25 -51.97 -15.11 36.86
CA ALA A 25 -51.40 -16.20 36.08
C ALA A 25 -52.42 -16.70 35.04
N VAL A 26 -52.03 -16.65 33.76
CA VAL A 26 -52.58 -17.52 32.71
C VAL A 26 -51.44 -18.42 32.26
N VAL A 27 -51.59 -19.72 32.53
CA VAL A 27 -50.73 -20.78 32.03
C VAL A 27 -51.13 -21.03 30.58
N SER A 28 -50.29 -20.62 29.64
CA SER A 28 -50.29 -21.12 28.28
C SER A 28 -48.89 -21.67 28.01
N GLY A 29 -48.83 -22.99 27.76
CA GLY A 29 -47.61 -23.72 27.48
C GLY A 29 -46.91 -23.14 26.25
N GLY A 30 -45.83 -22.39 26.50
CA GLY A 30 -44.78 -22.14 25.54
C GLY A 30 -43.61 -23.01 25.94
N THR A 31 -43.23 -23.94 25.08
CA THR A 31 -41.89 -24.52 25.09
C THR A 31 -40.90 -23.35 25.16
N LEU A 32 -40.18 -23.21 26.28
CA LEU A 32 -38.97 -22.41 26.33
C LEU A 32 -38.00 -23.04 25.34
N ALA A 33 -38.06 -22.58 24.09
CA ALA A 33 -36.93 -22.64 23.21
C ALA A 33 -35.87 -21.78 23.89
N VAL A 34 -35.03 -22.42 24.70
CA VAL A 34 -33.70 -21.88 24.97
C VAL A 34 -33.09 -21.81 23.59
N ALA A 35 -33.07 -20.61 23.01
CA ALA A 35 -32.28 -20.35 21.83
C ALA A 35 -30.83 -20.58 22.26
N THR A 36 -30.35 -21.80 22.11
CA THR A 36 -28.92 -22.06 22.00
C THR A 36 -28.52 -21.26 20.78
N GLN A 37 -27.93 -20.08 21.00
CA GLN A 37 -27.21 -19.42 19.92
C GLN A 37 -26.16 -20.45 19.48
N ALA A 38 -26.36 -21.02 18.30
CA ALA A 38 -25.34 -21.78 17.64
C ALA A 38 -24.24 -20.77 17.33
N HIS A 39 -23.24 -20.67 18.21
CA HIS A 39 -22.04 -19.90 17.92
C HIS A 39 -21.39 -20.59 16.72
N ALA A 40 -21.46 -19.94 15.56
CA ALA A 40 -20.59 -20.28 14.45
C ALA A 40 -19.14 -20.20 14.96
N VAL A 41 -18.40 -21.27 14.70
CA VAL A 41 -17.19 -21.66 15.41
C VAL A 41 -16.09 -20.61 15.27
N ALA A 42 -15.84 -19.86 16.35
CA ALA A 42 -14.70 -18.96 16.43
C ALA A 42 -13.41 -19.77 16.52
N GLY A 43 -12.70 -19.94 15.40
CA GLY A 43 -11.28 -20.27 15.46
C GLY A 43 -10.55 -19.13 16.17
N CYS A 44 -9.63 -19.43 17.07
CA CYS A 44 -8.68 -18.46 17.59
C CYS A 44 -7.28 -19.06 17.58
N GLN A 45 -6.28 -18.20 17.44
CA GLN A 45 -4.88 -18.55 17.58
C GLN A 45 -4.31 -17.78 18.75
N VAL A 46 -3.60 -18.48 19.64
CA VAL A 46 -2.94 -17.86 20.78
C VAL A 46 -1.45 -18.15 20.71
N THR A 47 -0.64 -17.10 20.73
CA THR A 47 0.83 -17.21 20.86
C THR A 47 1.22 -16.77 22.26
N TYR A 48 1.88 -17.65 23.00
CA TYR A 48 2.41 -17.37 24.33
C TYR A 48 3.93 -17.22 24.26
N THR A 49 4.44 -16.06 24.65
CA THR A 49 5.86 -15.75 24.55
C THR A 49 6.40 -15.31 25.90
N VAL A 50 7.35 -16.05 26.47
CA VAL A 50 8.13 -15.58 27.63
C VAL A 50 9.13 -14.54 27.11
N THR A 51 8.93 -13.27 27.46
CA THR A 51 9.73 -12.14 26.98
C THR A 51 11.02 -11.97 27.77
N SER A 52 11.02 -12.37 29.04
CA SER A 52 12.19 -12.36 29.91
C SER A 52 11.99 -13.33 31.08
N GLN A 53 13.07 -13.90 31.62
CA GLN A 53 13.02 -14.80 32.78
C GLN A 53 14.25 -14.60 33.67
N TRP A 54 14.05 -14.66 34.99
CA TRP A 54 15.09 -14.58 36.02
C TRP A 54 14.80 -15.56 37.16
N SER A 55 15.68 -15.62 38.16
CA SER A 55 15.49 -16.49 39.33
C SER A 55 14.20 -16.11 40.07
N GLY A 56 13.21 -17.00 40.04
CA GLY A 56 11.93 -16.83 40.74
C GLY A 56 10.89 -15.98 40.01
N GLY A 57 11.17 -15.47 38.80
CA GLY A 57 10.22 -14.63 38.07
C GLY A 57 10.39 -14.64 36.55
N PHE A 58 9.37 -14.14 35.85
CA PHE A 58 9.34 -14.03 34.39
C PHE A 58 8.33 -13.00 33.91
N GLY A 59 8.53 -12.49 32.70
CA GLY A 59 7.55 -11.70 31.95
C GLY A 59 7.07 -12.49 30.73
N ALA A 60 5.78 -12.38 30.40
CA ALA A 60 5.21 -13.01 29.22
C ALA A 60 4.15 -12.15 28.52
N ASN A 61 4.05 -12.30 27.21
CA ASN A 61 2.98 -11.74 26.38
C ASN A 61 2.10 -12.88 25.84
N ILE A 62 0.80 -12.61 25.71
CA ILE A 62 -0.17 -13.51 25.10
C ILE A 62 -0.82 -12.79 23.93
N ASP A 63 -0.52 -13.20 22.70
CA ASP A 63 -1.20 -12.66 21.51
C ASP A 63 -2.44 -13.50 21.22
N ILE A 64 -3.62 -12.90 21.34
CA ILE A 64 -4.90 -13.53 21.09
C ILE A 64 -5.43 -13.06 19.74
N LYS A 65 -5.34 -13.88 18.70
CA LYS A 65 -5.90 -13.60 17.39
C LYS A 65 -7.27 -14.25 17.21
N ASN A 66 -8.28 -13.44 16.93
CA ASN A 66 -9.61 -13.93 16.57
C ASN A 66 -9.61 -14.36 15.10
N LEU A 67 -9.83 -15.64 14.79
CA LEU A 67 -9.98 -16.14 13.41
C LEU A 67 -11.45 -16.32 13.01
N GLY A 68 -12.39 -16.11 13.94
CA GLY A 68 -13.83 -16.16 13.72
C GLY A 68 -14.47 -14.80 13.50
N ASP A 69 -15.80 -14.75 13.62
CA ASP A 69 -16.57 -13.50 13.52
C ASP A 69 -16.11 -12.45 14.55
N PRO A 70 -16.27 -11.14 14.26
CA PRO A 70 -15.92 -10.08 15.20
C PRO A 70 -16.61 -10.25 16.56
N ILE A 71 -15.84 -10.11 17.64
CA ILE A 71 -16.36 -10.15 19.01
C ILE A 71 -16.21 -8.77 19.67
N ASN A 72 -17.17 -8.40 20.53
CA ASN A 72 -17.19 -7.10 21.21
C ASN A 72 -16.62 -7.15 22.64
N ASN A 73 -16.39 -8.36 23.16
CA ASN A 73 -15.71 -8.62 24.43
C ASN A 73 -14.93 -9.92 24.29
N TRP A 74 -13.81 -10.04 25.00
CA TRP A 74 -13.01 -11.26 25.03
C TRP A 74 -12.68 -11.71 26.44
N THR A 75 -12.73 -13.01 26.65
CA THR A 75 -12.32 -13.72 27.86
C THR A 75 -11.40 -14.86 27.44
N LEU A 76 -10.13 -14.75 27.78
CA LEU A 76 -9.14 -15.80 27.62
C LEU A 76 -9.08 -16.65 28.89
N LYS A 77 -9.07 -17.98 28.74
CA LYS A 77 -8.78 -18.91 29.83
C LYS A 77 -7.67 -19.88 29.44
N PHE A 78 -6.80 -20.18 30.39
CA PHE A 78 -5.76 -21.21 30.30
C PHE A 78 -5.38 -21.69 31.70
N ALA A 79 -4.57 -22.75 31.78
CA ALA A 79 -4.00 -23.22 33.03
C ALA A 79 -2.48 -23.28 32.94
N PHE A 80 -1.79 -22.85 34.00
CA PHE A 80 -0.35 -23.07 34.11
C PHE A 80 -0.04 -24.55 34.36
N PRO A 81 0.99 -25.12 33.70
CA PRO A 81 1.31 -26.54 33.89
C PRO A 81 2.06 -26.84 35.20
N ALA A 82 2.62 -25.83 35.87
CA ALA A 82 3.35 -25.96 37.12
C ALA A 82 2.89 -24.91 38.16
N ASP A 83 3.79 -24.45 39.02
CA ASP A 83 3.51 -23.59 40.17
C ASP A 83 3.50 -22.08 39.85
N GLN A 84 3.28 -21.72 38.58
CA GLN A 84 3.36 -20.32 38.16
C GLN A 84 2.19 -19.47 38.67
N THR A 85 2.51 -18.27 39.15
CA THR A 85 1.52 -17.29 39.64
C THR A 85 1.76 -15.92 39.01
N ILE A 86 0.72 -15.34 38.41
CA ILE A 86 0.78 -13.98 37.84
C ILE A 86 0.72 -12.96 38.97
N THR A 87 1.66 -12.02 38.98
CA THR A 87 1.76 -10.97 40.01
C THR A 87 1.26 -9.62 39.52
N GLN A 88 1.39 -9.33 38.22
CA GLN A 88 0.92 -8.09 37.61
C GLN A 88 0.56 -8.33 36.16
N LEU A 89 -0.64 -7.91 35.75
CA LEU A 89 -1.11 -8.00 34.37
C LEU A 89 -1.48 -6.61 33.83
N TRP A 90 -1.20 -6.38 32.56
CA TRP A 90 -1.64 -5.19 31.83
C TRP A 90 -2.44 -5.58 30.58
N ASN A 91 -3.19 -4.62 30.04
CA ASN A 91 -4.10 -4.82 28.90
C ASN A 91 -5.19 -5.90 29.11
N GLY A 92 -5.54 -6.20 30.36
CA GLY A 92 -6.65 -7.07 30.73
C GLY A 92 -6.94 -7.01 32.24
N ASN A 93 -8.01 -7.67 32.67
CA ASN A 93 -8.30 -7.92 34.08
C ASN A 93 -7.99 -9.38 34.40
N LEU A 94 -7.24 -9.62 35.48
CA LEU A 94 -6.79 -10.95 35.89
C LEU A 94 -7.68 -11.54 36.98
N THR A 95 -8.01 -12.81 36.85
CA THR A 95 -8.41 -13.68 37.97
C THR A 95 -7.64 -14.99 37.88
N GLN A 96 -6.93 -15.37 38.95
CA GLN A 96 -6.21 -16.64 39.03
C GLN A 96 -6.65 -17.41 40.28
N SER A 97 -6.95 -18.70 40.12
CA SER A 97 -7.27 -19.63 41.21
C SER A 97 -6.49 -20.93 41.01
N GLY A 98 -5.47 -21.14 41.86
CA GLY A 98 -4.47 -22.19 41.63
C GLY A 98 -3.82 -22.02 40.26
N ALA A 99 -3.79 -23.09 39.48
CA ALA A 99 -3.24 -23.08 38.12
C ALA A 99 -4.13 -22.37 37.08
N ASN A 100 -5.43 -22.18 37.36
CA ASN A 100 -6.38 -21.68 36.36
C ASN A 100 -6.35 -20.15 36.29
N VAL A 101 -6.13 -19.62 35.09
CA VAL A 101 -6.06 -18.20 34.78
C VAL A 101 -7.23 -17.81 33.88
N THR A 102 -7.89 -16.70 34.23
CA THR A 102 -8.86 -16.01 33.38
C THR A 102 -8.41 -14.57 33.18
N VAL A 103 -8.33 -14.13 31.93
CA VAL A 103 -8.04 -12.75 31.55
C VAL A 103 -9.22 -12.21 30.73
N THR A 104 -9.83 -11.11 31.16
CA THR A 104 -10.89 -10.44 30.40
C THR A 104 -10.42 -9.11 29.86
N ASN A 105 -11.08 -8.61 28.82
CA ASN A 105 -10.81 -7.28 28.28
C ASN A 105 -11.03 -6.14 29.31
N LEU A 106 -10.35 -5.03 29.06
CA LEU A 106 -10.63 -3.72 29.64
C LEU A 106 -11.68 -3.00 28.78
N SER A 107 -12.18 -1.85 29.26
CA SER A 107 -13.25 -1.10 28.58
C SER A 107 -12.88 -0.60 27.18
N TYR A 108 -11.58 -0.45 26.88
CA TYR A 108 -11.10 0.11 25.61
C TYR A 108 -10.60 -0.92 24.60
N ASN A 109 -10.45 -2.20 24.99
CA ASN A 109 -9.87 -3.23 24.13
C ASN A 109 -10.76 -4.48 23.98
N GLY A 110 -12.07 -4.36 24.24
CA GLY A 110 -13.03 -5.47 24.12
C GLY A 110 -13.35 -5.89 22.69
N THR A 111 -13.35 -4.94 21.76
CA THR A 111 -13.65 -5.20 20.35
C THR A 111 -12.46 -5.85 19.65
N LEU A 112 -12.65 -7.07 19.17
CA LEU A 112 -11.65 -7.85 18.44
C LEU A 112 -12.29 -8.36 17.13
N GLY A 113 -12.01 -7.66 16.03
CA GLY A 113 -12.48 -8.04 14.71
C GLY A 113 -11.91 -9.38 14.22
N THR A 114 -12.45 -9.91 13.14
CA THR A 114 -11.87 -11.08 12.46
C THR A 114 -10.44 -10.78 12.02
N ASN A 115 -9.54 -11.72 12.30
CA ASN A 115 -8.08 -11.63 12.17
C ASN A 115 -7.38 -10.56 13.01
N ALA A 116 -8.10 -9.81 13.85
CA ALA A 116 -7.48 -8.87 14.78
C ALA A 116 -6.84 -9.61 15.95
N THR A 117 -5.79 -9.01 16.50
CA THR A 117 -5.04 -9.53 17.64
C THR A 117 -5.08 -8.54 18.80
N VAL A 118 -5.23 -9.05 20.02
CA VAL A 118 -5.02 -8.29 21.26
C VAL A 118 -3.95 -8.98 22.09
N SER A 119 -3.09 -8.18 22.72
CA SER A 119 -1.87 -8.68 23.38
C SER A 119 -1.80 -8.27 24.85
N PRO A 120 -2.54 -8.92 25.77
CA PRO A 120 -2.27 -8.81 27.18
C PRO A 120 -0.88 -9.36 27.54
N GLY A 121 -0.20 -8.69 28.46
CA GLY A 121 1.09 -9.12 28.99
C GLY A 121 1.09 -9.11 30.52
N PHE A 122 2.00 -9.85 31.12
CA PHE A 122 2.07 -9.97 32.57
C PHE A 122 3.47 -10.33 33.07
N ASN A 123 3.72 -10.01 34.35
CA ASN A 123 4.81 -10.55 35.13
C ASN A 123 4.27 -11.66 36.05
N GLY A 124 5.05 -12.72 36.24
CA GLY A 124 4.72 -13.85 37.10
C GLY A 124 5.92 -14.40 37.86
N THR A 125 5.64 -15.34 38.76
CA THR A 125 6.60 -16.06 39.60
C THR A 125 6.51 -17.55 39.35
N TRP A 126 7.60 -18.27 39.62
CA TRP A 126 7.71 -19.73 39.56
C TRP A 126 8.79 -20.17 40.56
N THR A 127 8.70 -21.38 41.12
CA THR A 127 9.68 -21.91 42.08
C THR A 127 10.38 -23.18 41.59
N THR A 128 9.70 -24.03 40.81
CA THR A 128 10.28 -25.29 40.33
C THR A 128 10.71 -25.22 38.87
N THR A 129 9.77 -24.98 37.96
CA THR A 129 9.99 -24.88 36.51
C THR A 129 8.97 -23.91 35.89
N ASN A 130 9.26 -23.39 34.70
CA ASN A 130 8.38 -22.45 34.00
C ASN A 130 7.94 -22.95 32.60
N PRO A 131 7.19 -24.07 32.49
CA PRO A 131 6.63 -24.52 31.22
C PRO A 131 5.50 -23.62 30.72
N ALA A 132 5.46 -23.35 29.41
CA ALA A 132 4.37 -22.59 28.80
C ALA A 132 3.03 -23.35 28.82
N PRO A 133 1.87 -22.68 28.98
CA PRO A 133 0.57 -23.30 28.79
C PRO A 133 0.39 -23.81 27.36
N THR A 134 -0.31 -24.94 27.19
CA THR A 134 -0.49 -25.61 25.89
C THR A 134 -1.92 -25.55 25.36
N SER A 135 -2.87 -25.06 26.16
CA SER A 135 -4.27 -24.95 25.78
C SER A 135 -4.88 -23.63 26.25
N PHE A 136 -5.58 -22.97 25.33
CA PHE A 136 -6.24 -21.70 25.55
C PHE A 136 -7.68 -21.78 25.03
N SER A 137 -8.59 -21.05 25.66
CA SER A 137 -9.94 -20.84 25.13
C SER A 137 -10.31 -19.36 25.11
N LEU A 138 -10.92 -18.90 24.02
CA LEU A 138 -11.45 -17.54 23.85
C LEU A 138 -12.98 -17.60 23.90
N ASN A 139 -13.59 -16.86 24.83
CA ASN A 139 -15.05 -16.84 25.03
C ASN A 139 -15.69 -18.23 25.18
N GLY A 140 -14.96 -19.18 25.76
CA GLY A 140 -15.39 -20.56 25.98
C GLY A 140 -15.13 -21.52 24.82
N VAL A 141 -14.55 -21.05 23.69
CA VAL A 141 -14.16 -21.89 22.55
C VAL A 141 -12.65 -22.13 22.57
N THR A 142 -12.22 -23.39 22.47
CA THR A 142 -10.78 -23.74 22.46
C THR A 142 -10.09 -23.19 21.21
N CYS A 143 -8.94 -22.55 21.39
CA CYS A 143 -8.12 -22.04 20.30
C CYS A 143 -7.31 -23.17 19.67
N THR A 144 -7.66 -23.56 18.44
CA THR A 144 -7.02 -24.63 17.67
C THR A 144 -6.05 -24.12 16.59
N GLY A 145 -5.90 -22.79 16.44
CA GLY A 145 -5.01 -22.18 15.46
C GLY A 145 -5.48 -22.27 14.00
N THR A 146 -6.66 -22.83 13.74
CA THR A 146 -7.25 -23.01 12.40
C THR A 146 -8.76 -22.83 12.47
N THR A 147 -9.37 -22.35 11.38
CA THR A 147 -10.83 -22.38 11.20
C THR A 147 -11.23 -23.75 10.61
N PRO A 148 -12.38 -24.34 10.99
CA PRO A 148 -12.84 -25.57 10.33
C PRO A 148 -13.07 -25.33 8.83
N PRO A 149 -12.66 -26.26 7.94
CA PRO A 149 -12.73 -26.05 6.50
C PRO A 149 -14.18 -26.08 5.99
N THR A 150 -14.56 -25.11 5.18
CA THR A 150 -15.73 -25.20 4.29
C THR A 150 -15.36 -26.05 3.07
N THR A 151 -15.98 -27.22 2.92
CA THR A 151 -15.71 -28.20 1.85
C THR A 151 -16.00 -27.65 0.43
N PRO A 152 -15.03 -27.71 -0.51
CA PRO A 152 -15.26 -27.52 -1.95
C PRO A 152 -15.48 -28.86 -2.71
N PRO A 153 -16.11 -28.87 -3.90
CA PRO A 153 -16.39 -30.09 -4.67
C PRO A 153 -15.14 -30.67 -5.36
N THR A 154 -15.11 -32.00 -5.44
CA THR A 154 -14.07 -32.86 -6.01
C THR A 154 -14.08 -32.89 -7.54
N THR A 155 -12.99 -32.44 -8.19
CA THR A 155 -12.23 -33.15 -9.25
C THR A 155 -10.97 -32.34 -9.65
N PRO A 156 -9.78 -32.95 -9.80
CA PRO A 156 -8.57 -32.26 -10.26
C PRO A 156 -8.39 -32.29 -11.80
N PRO A 157 -7.96 -31.21 -12.47
CA PRO A 157 -7.44 -31.27 -13.82
C PRO A 157 -5.90 -31.40 -13.85
N THR A 158 -5.42 -32.31 -14.70
CA THR A 158 -4.03 -32.50 -15.10
C THR A 158 -3.67 -31.61 -16.29
N THR A 159 -3.11 -30.42 -16.05
CA THR A 159 -2.16 -29.71 -16.95
C THR A 159 -1.63 -28.42 -16.30
N PRO A 160 -0.34 -28.05 -16.45
CA PRO A 160 0.20 -26.76 -16.00
C PRO A 160 -0.37 -25.57 -16.81
N PRO A 161 -0.68 -24.41 -16.20
CA PRO A 161 -1.33 -23.31 -16.89
C PRO A 161 -0.35 -22.43 -17.67
N THR A 162 -0.72 -22.08 -18.90
CA THR A 162 -0.03 -21.17 -19.83
C THR A 162 -0.66 -19.77 -19.91
N THR A 163 -1.44 -19.35 -18.92
CA THR A 163 -2.07 -18.02 -18.92
C THR A 163 -1.99 -17.34 -17.55
N PRO A 164 -1.61 -16.05 -17.48
CA PRO A 164 -1.67 -15.26 -16.26
C PRO A 164 -3.10 -15.20 -15.68
N PRO A 165 -3.27 -14.99 -14.37
CA PRO A 165 -4.60 -14.97 -13.74
C PRO A 165 -5.44 -13.80 -14.28
N THR A 166 -6.61 -14.11 -14.86
CA THR A 166 -7.52 -13.13 -15.49
C THR A 166 -8.71 -12.74 -14.60
N THR A 167 -8.72 -13.10 -13.33
CA THR A 167 -9.83 -12.78 -12.41
C THR A 167 -9.39 -11.78 -11.33
N PRO A 168 -9.92 -10.54 -11.35
CA PRO A 168 -9.78 -9.60 -10.25
C PRO A 168 -10.45 -10.13 -8.97
N PRO A 169 -10.01 -9.69 -7.77
CA PRO A 169 -10.64 -10.05 -6.51
C PRO A 169 -12.14 -9.69 -6.54
N THR A 170 -13.00 -10.68 -6.28
CA THR A 170 -14.46 -10.58 -6.40
C THR A 170 -15.17 -9.97 -5.19
N THR A 171 -14.45 -9.29 -4.30
CA THR A 171 -15.07 -8.61 -3.15
C THR A 171 -14.78 -7.12 -3.24
N PRO A 172 -15.77 -6.30 -3.65
CA PRO A 172 -15.66 -4.85 -3.54
C PRO A 172 -15.37 -4.46 -2.09
N PRO A 173 -14.56 -3.41 -1.84
CA PRO A 173 -14.44 -2.87 -0.50
C PRO A 173 -15.82 -2.51 0.06
N PRO A 174 -16.01 -2.57 1.39
CA PRO A 174 -17.18 -1.97 2.00
C PRO A 174 -17.32 -0.53 1.49
N SER A 175 -18.51 -0.19 1.01
CA SER A 175 -18.87 1.17 0.62
C SER A 175 -18.40 2.16 1.71
N GLY A 176 -17.42 3.00 1.39
CA GLY A 176 -16.98 4.10 2.25
C GLY A 176 -15.56 4.06 2.83
N SER A 177 -14.76 2.99 2.67
CA SER A 177 -13.34 3.00 3.08
C SER A 177 -12.40 3.20 1.88
N ALA A 178 -11.47 4.15 1.96
CA ALA A 178 -10.41 4.32 0.95
C ALA A 178 -9.65 3.01 0.73
N PRO A 179 -9.23 2.67 -0.51
CA PRO A 179 -8.54 1.41 -0.77
C PRO A 179 -7.17 1.40 -0.10
N LEU A 180 -6.61 0.19 0.04
CA LEU A 180 -5.21 0.02 0.41
C LEU A 180 -4.31 0.65 -0.66
N LYS A 181 -3.19 1.22 -0.21
CA LYS A 181 -2.20 1.80 -1.12
C LYS A 181 -1.49 0.70 -1.92
N PRO A 182 -1.02 0.96 -3.14
CA PRO A 182 -0.03 0.11 -3.79
C PRO A 182 1.26 0.05 -2.96
N ARG A 183 1.90 -1.13 -2.95
CA ARG A 183 3.11 -1.43 -2.18
C ARG A 183 4.37 -1.24 -3.03
N MET A 184 5.39 -0.59 -2.49
CA MET A 184 6.65 -0.40 -3.21
C MET A 184 7.89 -0.49 -2.32
N VAL A 185 8.99 -0.96 -2.92
CA VAL A 185 10.35 -0.92 -2.37
C VAL A 185 11.21 -0.13 -3.35
N ILE A 186 11.84 0.93 -2.84
CA ILE A 186 12.72 1.80 -3.62
C ILE A 186 14.14 1.28 -3.53
N MET A 187 14.81 1.10 -4.67
CA MET A 187 16.25 0.78 -4.75
C MET A 187 16.95 1.92 -5.47
N THR A 188 17.70 2.71 -4.72
CA THR A 188 18.23 4.01 -5.14
C THR A 188 19.74 4.09 -4.94
N ASP A 189 20.43 4.64 -5.92
CA ASP A 189 21.85 5.01 -5.84
C ASP A 189 22.05 6.48 -5.50
N ILE A 190 21.11 7.02 -4.72
CA ILE A 190 21.14 8.37 -4.15
C ILE A 190 22.53 8.72 -3.62
N THR A 191 22.96 9.89 -4.03
CA THR A 191 24.28 10.43 -3.79
C THR A 191 24.16 11.91 -3.45
N SER A 192 25.29 12.61 -3.36
CA SER A 192 25.27 14.05 -3.12
C SER A 192 24.63 14.79 -4.29
N ALA A 193 23.83 15.80 -3.98
CA ALA A 193 23.14 16.63 -4.98
C ALA A 193 24.10 17.35 -5.96
N ASP A 194 25.35 17.58 -5.55
CA ASP A 194 26.38 18.16 -6.42
C ASP A 194 26.86 17.17 -7.51
N TRP A 195 26.77 15.86 -7.24
CA TRP A 195 27.15 14.83 -8.18
C TRP A 195 25.98 14.41 -9.05
N GLU A 196 24.90 13.95 -8.45
CA GLU A 196 23.70 13.47 -9.11
C GLU A 196 22.49 13.77 -8.20
N PRO A 197 21.68 14.77 -8.55
CA PRO A 197 20.60 15.24 -7.68
C PRO A 197 19.26 14.50 -7.84
N ASP A 198 19.05 13.72 -8.90
CA ASP A 198 17.69 13.38 -9.32
C ASP A 198 17.02 12.30 -8.45
N ASP A 199 17.78 11.39 -7.85
CA ASP A 199 17.30 10.47 -6.81
C ASP A 199 16.79 11.25 -5.58
N MET A 200 17.48 12.33 -5.20
CA MET A 200 17.10 13.18 -4.06
C MET A 200 15.83 13.98 -4.39
N GLU A 201 15.75 14.54 -5.59
CA GLU A 201 14.54 15.20 -6.10
C GLU A 201 13.35 14.23 -6.08
N SER A 202 13.53 13.02 -6.61
CA SER A 202 12.51 11.97 -6.70
C SER A 202 12.07 11.52 -5.31
N LEU A 203 12.99 11.31 -4.37
CA LEU A 203 12.67 10.92 -2.99
C LEU A 203 11.87 12.00 -2.25
N ILE A 204 12.20 13.28 -2.46
CA ILE A 204 11.45 14.40 -1.88
C ILE A 204 10.00 14.38 -2.39
N HIS A 205 9.81 14.18 -3.69
CA HIS A 205 8.47 14.10 -4.28
C HIS A 205 7.69 12.86 -3.82
N VAL A 206 8.35 11.70 -3.68
CA VAL A 206 7.76 10.51 -3.06
C VAL A 206 7.26 10.82 -1.65
N LEU A 207 8.07 11.45 -0.79
CA LEU A 207 7.67 11.72 0.59
C LEU A 207 6.60 12.82 0.70
N ALA A 208 6.60 13.81 -0.20
CA ALA A 208 5.48 14.74 -0.36
C ALA A 208 4.19 14.05 -0.84
N SER A 209 4.29 12.83 -1.38
CA SER A 209 3.21 11.99 -1.91
C SER A 209 2.99 10.70 -1.13
N ALA A 210 3.53 10.58 0.08
CA ALA A 210 3.53 9.34 0.84
C ALA A 210 2.12 8.87 1.25
N ASP A 211 1.10 9.70 1.14
CA ASP A 211 -0.30 9.32 1.35
C ASP A 211 -0.88 8.45 0.23
N MET A 212 -0.19 8.32 -0.90
CA MET A 212 -0.65 7.54 -2.05
C MET A 212 -0.02 6.15 -2.13
N TYR A 213 1.12 5.92 -1.49
CA TYR A 213 1.88 4.66 -1.56
C TYR A 213 2.21 4.08 -0.19
N GLU A 214 2.26 2.75 -0.11
CA GLU A 214 2.83 2.04 1.02
C GLU A 214 4.29 1.74 0.71
N ILE A 215 5.17 2.50 1.34
CA ILE A 215 6.62 2.30 1.23
C ILE A 215 6.96 1.14 2.16
N ASP A 216 7.44 0.03 1.60
CA ASP A 216 7.86 -1.17 2.34
C ASP A 216 9.39 -1.27 2.47
N GLY A 217 10.13 -0.39 1.79
CA GLY A 217 11.59 -0.33 1.85
C GLY A 217 12.14 0.86 1.09
N ILE A 218 13.20 1.46 1.64
CA ILE A 218 14.04 2.44 0.95
C ILE A 218 15.48 1.94 1.06
N ILE A 219 15.98 1.38 -0.03
CA ILE A 219 17.22 0.62 -0.05
C ILE A 219 18.25 1.43 -0.84
N SER A 220 19.33 1.86 -0.18
CA SER A 220 20.49 2.40 -0.88
C SER A 220 21.24 1.27 -1.58
N THR A 221 21.65 1.50 -2.82
CA THR A 221 22.37 0.52 -3.64
C THR A 221 23.33 1.24 -4.60
N THR A 222 24.09 0.47 -5.38
CA THR A 222 24.88 0.98 -6.51
C THR A 222 24.01 1.31 -7.72
N GLY A 223 24.59 1.89 -8.76
CA GLY A 223 23.93 2.15 -10.05
C GLY A 223 24.85 2.94 -10.98
N TRP A 224 24.28 3.87 -11.72
CA TRP A 224 25.04 4.79 -12.55
C TRP A 224 25.80 5.82 -11.68
N SER A 225 25.13 6.35 -10.66
CA SER A 225 25.62 7.40 -9.78
C SER A 225 26.63 6.88 -8.76
N LEU A 226 26.53 5.60 -8.39
CA LEU A 226 27.46 4.89 -7.50
C LEU A 226 27.88 3.56 -8.11
N ASP A 227 29.03 3.49 -8.77
CA ASP A 227 29.51 2.29 -9.46
C ASP A 227 30.13 1.21 -8.53
N GLY A 228 30.14 1.47 -7.22
CA GLY A 228 30.77 0.64 -6.19
C GLY A 228 32.21 1.05 -5.83
N SER A 229 32.74 2.12 -6.43
CA SER A 229 34.04 2.70 -6.04
C SER A 229 33.99 3.51 -4.73
N SER A 230 32.80 3.85 -4.27
CA SER A 230 32.54 4.60 -3.03
C SER A 230 31.49 3.89 -2.18
N PRO A 231 31.50 4.06 -0.85
CA PRO A 231 30.45 3.54 0.02
C PRO A 231 29.07 4.07 -0.37
N LEU A 232 28.03 3.29 -0.07
CA LEU A 232 26.64 3.71 -0.22
C LEU A 232 26.37 4.97 0.62
N GLN A 233 25.68 5.95 0.05
CA GLN A 233 25.42 7.23 0.70
C GLN A 233 24.05 7.29 1.36
N THR A 234 23.74 6.26 2.16
CA THR A 234 22.46 6.06 2.86
C THR A 234 22.03 7.25 3.73
N SER A 235 22.97 8.08 4.19
CA SER A 235 22.69 9.29 4.97
C SER A 235 21.73 10.25 4.26
N HIS A 236 21.81 10.39 2.94
CA HIS A 236 20.95 11.30 2.18
C HIS A 236 19.46 10.91 2.25
N ILE A 237 19.16 9.61 2.35
CA ILE A 237 17.80 9.13 2.59
C ILE A 237 17.28 9.64 3.94
N TYR A 238 18.11 9.56 4.99
CA TYR A 238 17.73 10.06 6.30
C TYR A 238 17.56 11.58 6.32
N ASP A 239 18.36 12.32 5.55
CA ASP A 239 18.22 13.78 5.43
C ASP A 239 16.87 14.17 4.83
N VAL A 240 16.42 13.47 3.78
CA VAL A 240 15.10 13.70 3.17
C VAL A 240 13.97 13.29 4.13
N ILE A 241 14.10 12.17 4.88
CA ILE A 241 13.13 11.80 5.93
C ILE A 241 13.10 12.85 7.05
N ASN A 242 14.23 13.45 7.40
CA ASN A 242 14.30 14.51 8.41
C ASN A 242 13.63 15.81 7.94
N ALA A 243 13.71 16.11 6.64
CA ALA A 243 12.93 17.20 6.04
C ALA A 243 11.43 16.88 6.07
N TYR A 244 11.03 15.69 5.63
CA TYR A 244 9.65 15.21 5.70
C TYR A 244 9.08 15.30 7.13
N ALA A 245 9.83 14.87 8.14
CA ALA A 245 9.38 14.89 9.53
C ALA A 245 9.00 16.30 10.03
N LYS A 246 9.64 17.36 9.52
CA LYS A 246 9.33 18.74 9.87
C LYS A 246 8.02 19.21 9.24
N ASP A 247 7.75 18.78 8.01
CA ASP A 247 6.57 19.18 7.24
C ASP A 247 5.35 18.28 7.49
N LEU A 248 5.56 17.07 8.02
CA LEU A 248 4.51 16.07 8.25
C LEU A 248 3.31 16.59 9.07
N PRO A 249 3.48 17.37 10.16
CA PRO A 249 2.34 17.93 10.87
C PRO A 249 1.43 18.81 10.00
N ASN A 250 1.98 19.43 8.95
CA ASN A 250 1.21 20.21 7.99
C ASN A 250 0.55 19.32 6.94
N LEU A 251 1.28 18.34 6.38
CA LEU A 251 0.73 17.35 5.43
C LEU A 251 -0.50 16.63 6.01
N MET A 252 -0.40 16.16 7.26
CA MET A 252 -1.48 15.47 7.98
C MET A 252 -2.77 16.28 8.10
N LYS A 253 -2.70 17.62 8.10
CA LYS A 253 -3.91 18.48 8.16
C LYS A 253 -4.81 18.27 6.95
N ARG A 254 -4.24 17.92 5.78
CA ARG A 254 -5.00 17.79 4.53
C ARG A 254 -5.81 16.51 4.45
N SER A 255 -5.40 15.46 5.15
CA SER A 255 -6.17 14.22 5.35
C SER A 255 -6.89 14.15 6.70
N GLY A 256 -6.73 15.16 7.56
CA GLY A 256 -7.31 15.17 8.90
C GLY A 256 -6.68 14.15 9.86
N GLN A 257 -5.49 13.65 9.54
CA GLN A 257 -4.78 12.68 10.37
C GLN A 257 -4.27 13.35 11.67
N THR A 258 -4.49 12.69 12.80
CA THR A 258 -4.13 13.22 14.14
C THR A 258 -3.13 12.34 14.89
N GLY A 259 -2.76 11.19 14.33
CA GLY A 259 -1.80 10.25 14.90
C GLY A 259 -1.37 9.19 13.90
N PHE A 260 -0.55 8.26 14.36
CA PHE A 260 -0.04 7.14 13.55
C PHE A 260 -0.66 5.82 14.00
N LEU A 261 -0.73 4.87 13.09
CA LEU A 261 -1.14 3.51 13.42
C LEU A 261 -0.06 2.85 14.30
N ALA A 262 -0.48 1.92 15.17
CA ALA A 262 0.47 1.12 15.95
C ALA A 262 1.25 0.14 15.06
N ASP A 263 0.59 -0.36 14.02
CA ASP A 263 1.17 -1.10 12.92
C ASP A 263 0.91 -0.29 11.64
N GLU A 264 1.98 0.24 11.07
CA GLU A 264 1.92 1.06 9.86
C GLU A 264 2.08 0.22 8.59
N THR A 265 1.99 -1.11 8.67
CA THR A 265 1.77 -1.95 7.48
C THR A 265 0.29 -1.90 7.07
N HIS A 266 -0.02 -2.14 5.78
CA HIS A 266 -1.41 -2.12 5.27
C HIS A 266 -2.10 -0.75 5.38
N GLN A 267 -1.45 0.28 4.87
CA GLN A 267 -1.92 1.65 4.83
C GLN A 267 -2.99 1.86 3.74
N ARG A 268 -3.94 2.76 4.01
CA ARG A 268 -4.96 3.19 3.04
C ARG A 268 -4.60 4.55 2.43
N ILE A 269 -5.08 4.80 1.21
CA ILE A 269 -4.90 6.10 0.54
C ILE A 269 -5.34 7.24 1.48
N GLY A 270 -4.51 8.27 1.60
CA GLY A 270 -4.70 9.43 2.48
C GLY A 270 -3.97 9.34 3.82
N TYR A 271 -3.45 8.17 4.21
CA TYR A 271 -2.65 8.01 5.43
C TYR A 271 -1.19 8.43 5.23
N TRP A 272 -0.62 9.25 6.10
CA TRP A 272 0.79 9.63 6.09
C TRP A 272 1.60 8.77 7.07
N PRO A 273 2.66 8.07 6.62
CA PRO A 273 3.50 7.24 7.50
C PRO A 273 4.30 8.07 8.51
N SER A 274 4.58 7.50 9.68
CA SER A 274 5.45 8.16 10.65
C SER A 274 6.91 8.21 10.15
N PRO A 275 7.69 9.23 10.55
CA PRO A 275 9.11 9.29 10.20
C PRO A 275 9.91 8.12 10.78
N ASP A 276 9.52 7.61 11.96
CA ASP A 276 10.21 6.48 12.59
C ASP A 276 9.95 5.18 11.85
N HIS A 277 8.73 4.98 11.34
CA HIS A 277 8.43 3.90 10.43
C HIS A 277 9.28 4.01 9.17
N LEU A 278 9.32 5.16 8.49
CA LEU A 278 10.16 5.34 7.30
C LEU A 278 11.65 5.05 7.58
N ARG A 279 12.21 5.56 8.69
CA ARG A 279 13.60 5.27 9.08
C ARG A 279 13.83 3.77 9.31
N SER A 280 12.86 3.07 9.90
CA SER A 280 12.96 1.63 10.13
C SER A 280 13.05 0.82 8.83
N LEU A 281 12.50 1.36 7.74
CA LEU A 281 12.49 0.76 6.41
C LEU A 281 13.76 1.05 5.61
N VAL A 282 14.63 1.95 6.06
CA VAL A 282 15.90 2.24 5.38
C VAL A 282 16.89 1.10 5.62
N LYS A 283 17.47 0.56 4.54
CA LYS A 283 18.49 -0.49 4.59
C LYS A 283 19.55 -0.25 3.53
N GLU A 284 20.74 -0.81 3.76
CA GLU A 284 21.77 -0.90 2.73
C GLU A 284 21.58 -2.19 1.93
N GLY A 285 21.55 -2.02 0.61
CA GLY A 285 21.54 -3.08 -0.39
C GLY A 285 22.96 -3.62 -0.61
N LEU A 286 23.33 -3.81 -1.87
CA LEU A 286 24.67 -4.24 -2.24
C LEU A 286 25.50 -3.05 -2.72
N ASP A 287 26.76 -3.02 -2.31
CA ASP A 287 27.74 -1.96 -2.57
C ASP A 287 28.62 -2.20 -3.82
N VAL A 288 28.35 -3.28 -4.55
CA VAL A 288 29.00 -3.60 -5.82
C VAL A 288 27.95 -3.69 -6.93
N ARG A 289 28.26 -3.15 -8.10
CA ARG A 289 27.30 -3.10 -9.21
C ARG A 289 27.12 -4.44 -9.93
N GLY A 290 25.86 -4.75 -10.27
CA GLY A 290 25.51 -5.91 -11.09
C GLY A 290 25.73 -7.27 -10.42
N MET A 291 25.85 -8.32 -11.23
CA MET A 291 25.93 -9.72 -10.79
C MET A 291 27.21 -10.06 -10.02
N GLY A 292 28.28 -9.27 -10.18
CA GLY A 292 29.49 -9.40 -9.36
C GLY A 292 29.21 -9.32 -7.84
N ALA A 293 28.11 -8.67 -7.45
CA ALA A 293 27.68 -8.52 -6.06
C ALA A 293 26.73 -9.60 -5.56
N VAL A 294 26.26 -10.49 -6.44
CA VAL A 294 25.26 -11.52 -6.13
C VAL A 294 25.93 -12.86 -5.88
N GLY A 295 25.39 -13.66 -4.95
CA GLY A 295 25.82 -15.05 -4.71
C GLY A 295 25.81 -15.48 -3.25
N ALA A 296 26.44 -16.64 -3.01
CA ALA A 296 26.54 -17.24 -1.68
C ALA A 296 27.28 -16.33 -0.69
N GLY A 297 26.70 -16.12 0.49
CA GLY A 297 27.30 -15.30 1.54
C GLY A 297 27.26 -13.79 1.27
N LYS A 298 26.50 -13.33 0.27
CA LYS A 298 26.37 -11.91 -0.09
C LYS A 298 25.00 -11.32 0.23
N ASP A 299 24.24 -11.94 1.13
CA ASP A 299 23.00 -11.36 1.62
C ASP A 299 23.29 -10.04 2.36
N SER A 300 22.47 -9.03 2.10
CA SER A 300 22.53 -7.71 2.75
C SER A 300 21.27 -7.46 3.57
N ALA A 301 21.28 -6.38 4.35
CA ALA A 301 20.11 -5.95 5.09
C ALA A 301 18.94 -5.65 4.13
N GLY A 302 19.23 -5.03 2.97
CA GLY A 302 18.26 -4.76 1.92
C GLY A 302 17.73 -6.03 1.24
N SER A 303 18.58 -7.00 0.88
CA SER A 303 18.10 -8.23 0.23
C SER A 303 17.23 -9.06 1.18
N ASN A 304 17.59 -9.11 2.47
CA ASN A 304 16.79 -9.75 3.50
C ASN A 304 15.44 -9.04 3.72
N GLN A 305 15.42 -7.71 3.69
CA GLN A 305 14.18 -6.94 3.75
C GLN A 305 13.27 -7.24 2.55
N VAL A 306 13.81 -7.29 1.34
CA VAL A 306 13.05 -7.66 0.13
C VAL A 306 12.39 -9.03 0.30
N VAL A 307 13.14 -10.03 0.76
CA VAL A 307 12.58 -11.36 1.04
C VAL A 307 11.45 -11.27 2.06
N SER A 308 11.68 -10.58 3.18
CA SER A 308 10.68 -10.41 4.25
C SER A 308 9.42 -9.70 3.78
N VAL A 309 9.54 -8.69 2.92
CA VAL A 309 8.42 -7.88 2.41
C VAL A 309 7.54 -8.71 1.46
N VAL A 310 8.16 -9.46 0.54
CA VAL A 310 7.44 -10.30 -0.42
C VAL A 310 6.77 -11.50 0.26
N ASP A 311 7.37 -12.03 1.33
CA ASP A 311 6.83 -13.13 2.12
C ASP A 311 5.66 -12.72 3.02
N GLN A 312 5.41 -11.42 3.21
CA GLN A 312 4.27 -10.97 3.99
C GLN A 312 2.97 -11.59 3.47
N ALA A 313 2.05 -11.86 4.40
CA ALA A 313 0.72 -12.41 4.14
C ALA A 313 -0.22 -11.34 3.54
N ASP A 314 0.22 -10.74 2.45
CA ASP A 314 -0.51 -9.76 1.66
C ASP A 314 -0.63 -10.26 0.22
N THR A 315 -1.82 -10.11 -0.35
CA THR A 315 -2.14 -10.49 -1.74
C THR A 315 -1.79 -9.39 -2.74
N ARG A 316 -1.60 -8.15 -2.29
CA ARG A 316 -1.10 -7.06 -3.13
C ARG A 316 0.31 -7.41 -3.57
N PRO A 317 0.65 -7.22 -4.84
CA PRO A 317 2.02 -7.35 -5.26
C PRO A 317 2.88 -6.21 -4.70
N VAL A 318 4.19 -6.44 -4.68
CA VAL A 318 5.19 -5.45 -4.28
C VAL A 318 5.95 -4.98 -5.52
N TRP A 319 5.96 -3.67 -5.73
CA TRP A 319 6.67 -3.02 -6.82
C TRP A 319 8.09 -2.68 -6.41
N MET A 320 9.07 -3.23 -7.11
CA MET A 320 10.48 -2.89 -6.96
C MET A 320 10.78 -1.78 -7.96
N THR A 321 11.08 -0.58 -7.47
CA THR A 321 11.45 0.57 -8.32
C THR A 321 12.96 0.70 -8.33
N PHE A 322 13.58 0.45 -9.48
CA PHE A 322 15.04 0.58 -9.63
C PHE A 322 15.34 1.98 -10.16
N TRP A 323 15.84 2.82 -9.26
CA TRP A 323 16.40 4.14 -9.56
C TRP A 323 17.90 4.02 -9.87
N GLY A 324 18.52 2.94 -9.39
CA GLY A 324 19.86 2.50 -9.79
C GLY A 324 19.92 1.02 -10.16
N SER A 325 20.75 0.27 -9.44
CA SER A 325 20.96 -1.17 -9.63
C SER A 325 19.79 -2.03 -9.17
N GLY A 326 19.52 -3.10 -9.92
CA GLY A 326 18.60 -4.17 -9.51
C GLY A 326 19.24 -5.28 -8.68
N ASN A 327 20.52 -5.14 -8.29
CA ASN A 327 21.33 -6.20 -7.70
C ASN A 327 20.77 -6.73 -6.37
N THR A 328 20.08 -5.88 -5.61
CA THR A 328 19.57 -6.24 -4.28
C THR A 328 18.34 -7.13 -4.41
N LEU A 329 17.46 -6.88 -5.40
CA LEU A 329 16.42 -7.84 -5.77
C LEU A 329 17.03 -9.12 -6.35
N ALA A 330 18.06 -9.00 -7.18
CA ALA A 330 18.72 -10.16 -7.77
C ALA A 330 19.32 -11.07 -6.69
N GLN A 331 19.91 -10.51 -5.63
CA GLN A 331 20.37 -11.27 -4.46
C GLN A 331 19.23 -11.93 -3.70
N ALA A 332 18.11 -11.23 -3.48
CA ALA A 332 16.93 -11.83 -2.85
C ALA A 332 16.38 -13.02 -3.66
N LEU A 333 16.28 -12.87 -4.99
CA LEU A 333 15.86 -13.95 -5.89
C LEU A 333 16.87 -15.11 -5.91
N TRP A 334 18.17 -14.81 -5.93
CA TRP A 334 19.23 -15.80 -5.84
C TRP A 334 19.12 -16.59 -4.53
N HIS A 335 18.95 -15.90 -3.40
CA HIS A 335 18.78 -16.52 -2.08
C HIS A 335 17.57 -17.45 -2.08
N VAL A 336 16.40 -16.98 -2.51
CA VAL A 336 15.17 -17.79 -2.56
C VAL A 336 15.32 -19.00 -3.49
N GLN A 337 15.94 -18.82 -4.66
CA GLN A 337 16.20 -19.90 -5.62
C GLN A 337 17.09 -20.99 -5.02
N ASN A 338 18.05 -20.63 -4.16
CA ASN A 338 19.03 -21.58 -3.61
C ASN A 338 18.60 -22.18 -2.25
N THR A 339 17.57 -21.64 -1.61
CA THR A 339 17.15 -22.05 -0.25
C THR A 339 15.74 -22.62 -0.17
N ARG A 340 14.91 -22.42 -1.20
CA ARG A 340 13.50 -22.86 -1.21
C ARG A 340 13.19 -23.81 -2.36
N SER A 341 11.99 -24.38 -2.34
CA SER A 341 11.51 -25.20 -3.44
C SER A 341 11.20 -24.35 -4.69
N ALA A 342 11.16 -24.98 -5.86
CA ALA A 342 10.78 -24.31 -7.10
C ALA A 342 9.36 -23.72 -7.05
N ALA A 343 8.43 -24.34 -6.31
CA ALA A 343 7.07 -23.85 -6.14
C ALA A 343 7.03 -22.59 -5.25
N ASP A 344 7.85 -22.56 -4.19
CA ASP A 344 7.97 -21.38 -3.32
C ASP A 344 8.63 -20.22 -4.07
N LEU A 345 9.66 -20.49 -4.88
CA LEU A 345 10.28 -19.50 -5.76
C LEU A 345 9.28 -18.93 -6.77
N ALA A 346 8.48 -19.79 -7.42
CA ALA A 346 7.45 -19.34 -8.35
C ALA A 346 6.39 -18.47 -7.65
N THR A 347 5.99 -18.84 -6.43
CA THR A 347 5.08 -18.05 -5.60
C THR A 347 5.68 -16.70 -5.24
N PHE A 348 6.96 -16.67 -4.84
CA PHE A 348 7.71 -15.45 -4.54
C PHE A 348 7.73 -14.51 -5.77
N ILE A 349 8.15 -15.02 -6.93
CA ILE A 349 8.21 -14.25 -8.19
C ILE A 349 6.82 -13.72 -8.57
N SER A 350 5.75 -14.49 -8.35
CA SER A 350 4.38 -14.09 -8.71
C SER A 350 3.87 -12.85 -7.98
N LYS A 351 4.49 -12.48 -6.85
CA LYS A 351 4.19 -11.27 -6.07
C LYS A 351 5.05 -10.07 -6.40
N VAL A 352 6.17 -10.26 -7.10
CA VAL A 352 7.10 -9.17 -7.44
C VAL A 352 6.69 -8.54 -8.78
N ARG A 353 6.72 -7.22 -8.86
CA ARG A 353 6.76 -6.47 -10.13
C ARG A 353 7.98 -5.56 -10.12
N VAL A 354 8.60 -5.38 -11.27
CA VAL A 354 9.74 -4.46 -11.42
C VAL A 354 9.35 -3.31 -12.33
N TYR A 355 9.70 -2.09 -11.91
CA TYR A 355 9.84 -0.94 -12.78
C TYR A 355 11.29 -0.47 -12.72
N ALA A 356 12.03 -0.62 -13.83
CA ALA A 356 13.42 -0.22 -13.93
C ALA A 356 13.60 1.03 -14.79
N ILE A 357 14.32 2.00 -14.24
CA ILE A 357 14.77 3.21 -14.93
C ILE A 357 16.09 2.89 -15.61
N THR A 358 16.01 2.55 -16.90
CA THR A 358 17.12 2.02 -17.69
C THR A 358 17.79 0.78 -17.06
N ASP A 359 18.86 0.27 -17.68
CA ASP A 359 19.70 -0.79 -17.09
C ASP A 359 21.01 -0.18 -16.58
N GLN A 360 21.02 0.21 -15.30
CA GLN A 360 22.11 0.98 -14.68
C GLN A 360 23.21 0.11 -14.07
N ASP A 361 23.22 -1.20 -14.32
CA ASP A 361 24.26 -2.11 -13.82
C ASP A 361 25.54 -2.12 -14.66
N ARG A 362 25.62 -1.22 -15.64
CA ARG A 362 26.64 -1.18 -16.68
C ARG A 362 26.96 0.27 -17.03
N GLY A 363 28.15 0.47 -17.58
CA GLY A 363 28.48 1.70 -18.28
C GLY A 363 27.54 1.93 -19.47
N TYR A 364 27.12 3.19 -19.67
CA TYR A 364 26.20 3.59 -20.73
C TYR A 364 26.76 3.27 -22.13
N THR A 365 28.08 3.38 -22.31
CA THR A 365 28.79 3.10 -23.56
C THR A 365 29.73 1.90 -23.44
N GLY A 366 29.66 0.99 -24.42
CA GLY A 366 30.66 -0.07 -24.62
C GLY A 366 30.59 -1.28 -23.68
N GLU A 367 29.96 -1.19 -22.52
CA GLU A 367 29.77 -2.35 -21.63
C GLU A 367 28.58 -3.21 -22.07
N GLY A 368 28.77 -4.52 -22.16
CA GLY A 368 27.68 -5.46 -22.45
C GLY A 368 26.81 -5.76 -21.22
N TYR A 369 25.72 -6.51 -21.42
CA TYR A 369 24.77 -6.86 -20.36
C TYR A 369 25.16 -8.07 -19.52
N SER A 370 26.33 -8.67 -19.75
CA SER A 370 26.73 -9.93 -19.11
C SER A 370 26.91 -9.82 -17.58
N ASN A 371 27.29 -8.65 -17.07
CA ASN A 371 27.36 -8.37 -15.63
C ASN A 371 26.06 -7.74 -15.09
N SER A 372 25.08 -7.42 -15.93
CA SER A 372 23.85 -6.78 -15.44
C SER A 372 23.00 -7.76 -14.64
N SER A 373 22.68 -7.38 -13.40
CA SER A 373 21.77 -8.15 -12.54
C SER A 373 20.34 -8.07 -13.07
N GLN A 374 19.98 -6.94 -13.66
CA GLN A 374 18.70 -6.75 -14.33
C GLN A 374 18.55 -7.69 -15.54
N TYR A 375 19.59 -7.79 -16.39
CA TYR A 375 19.63 -8.76 -17.49
C TYR A 375 19.56 -10.20 -16.98
N TRP A 376 20.32 -10.54 -15.94
CA TRP A 376 20.28 -11.87 -15.33
C TRP A 376 18.88 -12.22 -14.82
N MET A 377 18.18 -11.30 -14.15
CA MET A 377 16.82 -11.53 -13.66
C MET A 377 15.85 -11.82 -14.81
N ARG A 378 15.82 -10.97 -15.85
CA ARG A 378 14.92 -11.17 -17.01
C ARG A 378 15.22 -12.46 -17.77
N LYS A 379 16.49 -12.85 -17.86
CA LYS A 379 16.91 -14.10 -18.51
C LYS A 379 16.57 -15.35 -17.68
N THR A 380 16.80 -15.28 -16.37
CA THR A 380 16.66 -16.44 -15.46
C THR A 380 15.20 -16.67 -15.05
N PHE A 381 14.42 -15.59 -14.94
CA PHE A 381 13.03 -15.60 -14.49
C PHE A 381 12.12 -14.93 -15.53
N PRO A 382 11.86 -15.57 -16.68
CA PRO A 382 11.02 -14.99 -17.74
C PRO A 382 9.56 -14.74 -17.32
N SER A 383 9.11 -15.30 -16.20
CA SER A 383 7.81 -15.04 -15.59
C SER A 383 7.78 -13.82 -14.66
N LEU A 384 8.93 -13.21 -14.37
CA LEU A 384 9.01 -11.97 -13.59
C LEU A 384 8.38 -10.83 -14.39
N PHE A 385 7.38 -10.18 -13.81
CA PHE A 385 6.79 -9.00 -14.41
C PHE A 385 7.80 -7.85 -14.38
N TYR A 386 8.11 -7.29 -15.55
CA TYR A 386 9.21 -6.34 -15.71
C TYR A 386 8.85 -5.22 -16.69
N ILE A 387 8.95 -3.97 -16.21
CA ILE A 387 8.97 -2.75 -17.03
C ILE A 387 10.42 -2.26 -17.09
N TRP A 388 10.89 -2.00 -18.32
CA TRP A 388 12.19 -1.40 -18.61
C TRP A 388 11.96 -0.11 -19.38
N SER A 389 12.02 1.02 -18.66
CA SER A 389 11.79 2.34 -19.22
C SER A 389 13.11 3.03 -19.58
N GLU A 390 13.25 3.40 -20.84
CA GLU A 390 14.31 4.26 -21.37
C GLU A 390 13.81 5.71 -21.54
N THR A 391 12.50 5.93 -21.68
CA THR A 391 11.95 7.30 -21.83
C THR A 391 11.79 8.04 -20.51
N ALA A 392 11.73 7.36 -19.37
CA ALA A 392 11.65 7.98 -18.05
C ALA A 392 12.83 8.94 -17.82
N TRP A 393 14.06 8.43 -17.80
CA TRP A 393 15.24 9.27 -17.60
C TRP A 393 15.39 10.33 -18.71
N GLY A 394 15.29 9.92 -19.98
CA GLY A 394 15.55 10.82 -21.12
C GLY A 394 14.50 11.92 -21.32
N GLU A 395 13.22 11.54 -21.43
CA GLU A 395 12.14 12.43 -21.90
C GLU A 395 11.42 13.12 -20.75
N TYR A 396 11.05 12.39 -19.70
CA TYR A 396 10.32 12.95 -18.56
C TYR A 396 11.11 14.08 -17.90
N GLY A 397 12.34 13.78 -17.44
CA GLY A 397 13.15 14.74 -16.73
C GLY A 397 13.64 15.90 -17.60
N SER A 398 13.91 15.64 -18.88
CA SER A 398 14.22 16.73 -19.84
C SER A 398 13.03 17.65 -20.07
N THR A 399 11.80 17.11 -20.11
CA THR A 399 10.60 17.93 -20.33
C THR A 399 10.33 18.83 -19.14
N ILE A 400 10.49 18.30 -17.91
CA ILE A 400 10.40 19.12 -16.69
C ILE A 400 11.46 20.23 -16.73
N LYS A 401 12.73 19.87 -16.95
CA LYS A 401 13.83 20.83 -17.05
C LYS A 401 13.56 21.94 -18.06
N ASN A 402 13.10 21.59 -19.26
CA ASN A 402 12.97 22.55 -20.36
C ASN A 402 11.68 23.38 -20.31
N THR A 403 10.61 22.84 -19.70
CA THR A 403 9.27 23.43 -19.77
C THR A 403 8.72 23.84 -18.41
N TYR A 404 8.95 23.05 -17.37
CA TYR A 404 8.32 23.21 -16.05
C TYR A 404 9.27 23.70 -14.96
N TRP A 405 10.58 23.79 -15.23
CA TRP A 405 11.56 24.25 -14.25
C TRP A 405 11.28 25.63 -13.62
N PRO A 406 10.73 26.63 -14.35
CA PRO A 406 10.30 27.88 -13.72
C PRO A 406 9.27 27.69 -12.60
N GLN A 407 8.40 26.69 -12.70
CA GLN A 407 7.44 26.34 -11.65
C GLN A 407 8.15 25.67 -10.48
N TYR A 408 9.11 24.77 -10.74
CA TYR A 408 9.88 24.10 -9.67
C TYR A 408 10.66 25.13 -8.84
N THR A 409 11.40 26.01 -9.49
CA THR A 409 12.17 27.08 -8.81
C THR A 409 11.29 28.03 -8.01
N SER A 410 10.09 28.36 -8.50
CA SER A 410 9.23 29.37 -7.86
C SER A 410 8.22 28.82 -6.86
N LYS A 411 7.85 27.53 -6.97
CA LYS A 411 6.76 26.90 -6.21
C LYS A 411 7.17 25.66 -5.41
N ILE A 412 8.30 25.04 -5.73
CA ILE A 412 8.79 23.84 -5.02
C ILE A 412 10.04 24.20 -4.20
N GLN A 413 11.09 24.69 -4.87
CA GLN A 413 12.35 25.02 -4.19
C GLN A 413 12.17 26.14 -3.15
N GLY A 414 12.69 25.91 -1.96
CA GLY A 414 12.64 26.87 -0.84
C GLY A 414 11.31 26.89 -0.06
N HIS A 415 10.33 26.05 -0.40
CA HIS A 415 9.03 25.98 0.27
C HIS A 415 8.97 24.77 1.22
N GLY A 416 8.78 25.02 2.51
CA GLY A 416 8.81 23.97 3.53
C GLY A 416 10.21 23.39 3.73
N ALA A 417 10.34 22.38 4.59
CA ALA A 417 11.60 21.68 4.77
C ALA A 417 11.95 20.79 3.57
N LEU A 418 10.97 20.13 2.97
CA LEU A 418 11.13 19.29 1.77
C LEU A 418 11.57 20.11 0.57
N GLY A 419 10.83 21.17 0.22
CA GLY A 419 11.20 22.05 -0.88
C GLY A 419 12.49 22.83 -0.61
N GLY A 420 12.81 23.13 0.66
CA GLY A 420 14.10 23.70 1.06
C GLY A 420 15.31 22.78 0.81
N MET A 421 15.09 21.47 0.71
CA MET A 421 16.13 20.48 0.38
C MET A 421 16.15 20.12 -1.10
N TYR A 422 15.09 20.43 -1.86
CA TYR A 422 14.97 20.08 -3.27
C TYR A 422 16.10 20.72 -4.10
N PRO A 423 17.07 19.94 -4.61
CA PRO A 423 18.25 20.49 -5.26
C PRO A 423 17.93 21.04 -6.66
N THR A 424 18.90 21.72 -7.26
CA THR A 424 18.81 22.09 -8.68
C THR A 424 19.33 20.93 -9.51
N TRP A 425 18.60 20.54 -10.55
CA TRP A 425 19.04 19.50 -11.49
C TRP A 425 20.45 19.76 -12.02
N LYS A 426 21.15 18.67 -12.33
CA LYS A 426 22.47 18.72 -13.00
C LYS A 426 22.41 18.23 -14.45
N TYR A 427 21.66 17.16 -14.68
CA TYR A 427 21.47 16.58 -16.02
C TYR A 427 20.02 16.73 -16.46
N ILE A 428 19.11 16.14 -15.70
CA ILE A 428 17.65 16.14 -15.85
C ILE A 428 17.00 16.34 -14.47
N VAL A 429 15.68 16.47 -14.44
CA VAL A 429 14.89 16.58 -13.19
C VAL A 429 14.16 15.27 -12.91
N GLU A 430 14.27 14.71 -11.71
CA GLU A 430 13.49 13.54 -11.25
C GLU A 430 13.42 12.36 -12.27
N GLY A 431 14.57 11.90 -12.76
CA GLY A 431 14.63 10.81 -13.76
C GLY A 431 13.89 9.54 -13.35
N ASP A 432 13.81 9.30 -12.04
CA ASP A 432 13.25 8.08 -11.47
C ASP A 432 11.77 8.16 -11.12
N SER A 433 11.23 9.37 -11.04
CA SER A 433 9.86 9.57 -10.57
C SER A 433 8.79 8.81 -11.36
N PRO A 434 8.92 8.58 -12.68
CA PRO A 434 7.99 7.73 -13.42
C PRO A 434 7.77 6.33 -12.81
N SER A 435 8.77 5.76 -12.13
CA SER A 435 8.69 4.41 -11.55
C SER A 435 7.65 4.25 -10.45
N TRP A 436 7.47 5.28 -9.61
CA TRP A 436 6.47 5.28 -8.54
C TRP A 436 5.17 5.96 -8.99
N LEU A 437 5.26 6.96 -9.88
CA LEU A 437 4.09 7.58 -10.50
C LEU A 437 3.27 6.58 -11.34
N HIS A 438 3.90 5.54 -11.89
CA HIS A 438 3.20 4.41 -12.52
C HIS A 438 2.13 3.77 -11.63
N LEU A 439 2.32 3.85 -10.32
CA LEU A 439 1.41 3.29 -9.31
C LEU A 439 0.31 4.27 -8.90
N TRP A 440 0.32 5.50 -9.40
CA TRP A 440 -0.64 6.51 -9.02
C TRP A 440 -2.07 6.07 -9.41
N PRO A 441 -3.01 6.04 -8.45
CA PRO A 441 -4.33 5.44 -8.66
C PRO A 441 -5.22 6.19 -9.67
N GLY A 442 -6.11 5.47 -10.33
CA GLY A 442 -7.20 6.02 -11.14
C GLY A 442 -6.97 6.05 -12.64
N LEU A 443 -5.76 6.43 -13.09
CA LEU A 443 -5.46 6.61 -14.52
C LEU A 443 -5.18 5.28 -15.24
N ASN A 444 -4.42 4.37 -14.64
CA ASN A 444 -4.06 3.07 -15.22
C ASN A 444 -4.20 1.94 -14.20
N ASP A 445 -4.34 0.71 -14.68
CA ASP A 445 -3.99 -0.48 -13.91
C ASP A 445 -2.47 -0.66 -14.00
N PRO A 446 -1.71 -0.60 -12.89
CA PRO A 446 -0.26 -0.78 -12.96
C PRO A 446 0.15 -2.18 -13.45
N ASN A 447 -0.74 -3.19 -13.39
CA ASN A 447 -0.49 -4.53 -13.94
C ASN A 447 -0.73 -4.62 -15.47
N ASP A 448 -1.22 -3.56 -16.11
CA ASP A 448 -1.35 -3.47 -17.57
C ASP A 448 -0.54 -2.28 -18.11
N PRO A 449 0.78 -2.46 -18.34
CA PRO A 449 1.66 -1.38 -18.82
C PRO A 449 1.33 -0.90 -20.24
N SER A 450 0.43 -1.59 -20.96
CA SER A 450 -0.04 -1.14 -22.27
C SER A 450 -0.98 0.06 -22.18
N GLN A 451 -1.57 0.31 -21.01
CA GLN A 451 -2.32 1.52 -20.71
C GLN A 451 -1.34 2.67 -20.47
N TYR A 452 -1.62 3.85 -21.03
CA TYR A 452 -0.85 5.01 -20.60
C TYR A 452 -1.20 5.39 -19.16
N GLY A 453 -0.18 5.78 -18.42
CA GLY A 453 -0.26 6.28 -17.05
C GLY A 453 0.72 7.42 -16.82
N PHE A 454 0.88 7.82 -15.55
CA PHE A 454 1.84 8.86 -15.17
C PHE A 454 3.29 8.41 -15.29
N GLY A 455 3.54 7.08 -15.25
CA GLY A 455 4.84 6.49 -15.50
C GLY A 455 5.17 6.27 -16.99
N GLY A 456 4.27 6.60 -17.92
CA GLY A 456 4.47 6.37 -19.36
C GLY A 456 3.58 5.26 -19.91
N ARG A 457 3.99 4.65 -21.02
CA ARG A 457 3.26 3.58 -21.71
C ARG A 457 4.22 2.62 -22.40
N PHE A 458 3.94 1.32 -22.29
CA PHE A 458 4.91 0.29 -22.65
C PHE A 458 4.33 -0.79 -23.57
N ILE A 459 5.18 -1.35 -24.40
CA ILE A 459 4.85 -2.48 -25.27
C ILE A 459 5.69 -3.68 -24.84
N TYR A 460 5.06 -4.84 -24.68
CA TYR A 460 5.79 -6.07 -24.38
C TYR A 460 6.60 -6.51 -25.60
N GLY A 461 7.92 -6.58 -25.46
CA GLY A 461 8.82 -6.84 -26.57
C GLY A 461 10.23 -7.17 -26.13
N THR A 462 11.13 -7.28 -27.11
CA THR A 462 12.56 -7.45 -26.84
C THR A 462 13.14 -6.13 -26.34
N GLY A 463 13.85 -6.17 -25.21
CA GLY A 463 14.48 -4.99 -24.61
C GLY A 463 15.74 -4.52 -25.37
N PRO A 464 16.34 -3.38 -24.96
CA PRO A 464 17.60 -2.87 -25.51
C PRO A 464 18.78 -3.86 -25.55
N ASP A 465 18.77 -4.93 -24.74
CA ASP A 465 19.78 -5.99 -24.79
C ASP A 465 19.66 -6.94 -26.00
N GLY A 466 18.58 -6.84 -26.78
CA GLY A 466 18.34 -7.65 -27.97
C GLY A 466 18.03 -9.12 -27.69
N GLN A 467 17.85 -9.53 -26.44
CA GLN A 467 17.73 -10.93 -26.03
C GLN A 467 16.56 -11.21 -25.09
N THR A 468 16.41 -10.40 -24.03
CA THR A 468 15.38 -10.59 -23.01
C THR A 468 14.11 -9.82 -23.35
N LYS A 469 12.99 -10.22 -22.75
CA LYS A 469 11.69 -9.58 -22.96
C LYS A 469 11.23 -8.83 -21.71
N ALA A 470 10.61 -7.69 -21.93
CA ALA A 470 9.99 -6.86 -20.90
C ALA A 470 8.91 -5.97 -21.55
N TYR A 471 8.11 -5.32 -20.73
CA TYR A 471 7.40 -4.12 -21.17
C TYR A 471 8.41 -2.99 -21.32
N THR A 472 8.56 -2.44 -22.53
CA THR A 472 9.59 -1.44 -22.83
C THR A 472 9.03 -0.31 -23.69
N ASP A 473 9.69 0.85 -23.61
CA ASP A 473 9.42 2.08 -24.35
C ASP A 473 10.68 2.56 -25.12
N ASN A 474 11.65 1.68 -25.38
CA ASN A 474 13.00 2.05 -25.86
C ASN A 474 13.03 2.90 -27.15
N THR A 475 12.61 2.36 -28.28
CA THR A 475 12.71 3.05 -29.59
C THR A 475 11.46 2.86 -30.44
N GLY A 476 11.32 3.70 -31.48
CA GLY A 476 10.23 3.59 -32.44
C GLY A 476 8.87 3.89 -31.83
N ASP A 477 7.88 3.05 -32.17
CA ASP A 477 6.50 3.18 -31.70
C ASP A 477 6.33 3.12 -30.16
N PRO A 478 6.95 2.16 -29.42
CA PRO A 478 6.93 2.19 -27.96
C PRO A 478 7.36 3.54 -27.35
N ALA A 479 8.48 4.10 -27.82
CA ALA A 479 9.00 5.37 -27.34
C ALA A 479 8.07 6.55 -27.65
N ASN A 480 7.50 6.57 -28.87
CA ASN A 480 6.55 7.60 -29.29
C ASN A 480 5.28 7.59 -28.41
N GLN A 481 4.78 6.40 -28.07
CA GLN A 481 3.59 6.26 -27.23
C GLN A 481 3.87 6.65 -25.78
N SER A 482 5.04 6.32 -25.25
CA SER A 482 5.44 6.75 -23.89
C SER A 482 5.63 8.26 -23.81
N ARG A 483 6.32 8.89 -24.77
CA ARG A 483 6.41 10.37 -24.86
C ARG A 483 5.04 11.03 -24.87
N ALA A 484 4.12 10.53 -25.71
CA ALA A 484 2.77 11.07 -25.77
C ALA A 484 2.00 10.90 -24.44
N ALA A 485 2.30 9.86 -23.65
CA ALA A 485 1.74 9.68 -22.32
C ALA A 485 2.31 10.70 -21.32
N ILE A 486 3.62 10.91 -21.35
CA ILE A 486 4.32 11.92 -20.54
C ILE A 486 3.75 13.31 -20.84
N ASP A 487 3.72 13.72 -22.10
CA ASP A 487 3.22 15.04 -22.53
C ASP A 487 1.79 15.31 -22.05
N ARG A 488 0.93 14.29 -22.10
CA ARG A 488 -0.48 14.40 -21.68
C ARG A 488 -0.65 14.61 -20.19
N THR A 489 0.28 14.10 -19.37
CA THR A 489 0.07 13.98 -17.93
C THR A 489 0.94 14.90 -17.09
N LEU A 490 2.08 15.37 -17.64
CA LEU A 490 3.12 16.06 -16.88
C LEU A 490 2.65 17.38 -16.23
N GLN A 491 1.73 18.10 -16.87
CA GLN A 491 1.13 19.31 -16.29
C GLN A 491 0.38 19.02 -14.99
N ASP A 492 -0.39 17.92 -14.96
CA ASP A 492 -1.17 17.54 -13.78
C ASP A 492 -0.28 16.99 -12.68
N GLN A 493 0.77 16.25 -13.04
CA GLN A 493 1.78 15.79 -12.10
C GLN A 493 2.50 16.98 -11.43
N THR A 494 2.94 17.95 -12.24
CA THR A 494 3.60 19.16 -11.75
C THR A 494 2.68 19.97 -10.82
N ASN A 495 1.42 20.15 -11.21
CA ASN A 495 0.44 20.83 -10.36
C ASN A 495 0.20 20.09 -9.04
N ASN A 496 0.13 18.76 -9.10
CA ASN A 496 -0.03 17.95 -7.91
C ASN A 496 1.16 18.12 -6.96
N PHE A 497 2.39 18.09 -7.48
CA PHE A 497 3.58 18.26 -6.65
C PHE A 497 3.62 19.65 -6.01
N ILE A 498 3.34 20.71 -6.78
CA ILE A 498 3.25 22.08 -6.26
C ILE A 498 2.25 22.16 -5.09
N SER A 499 1.06 21.60 -5.27
CA SER A 499 0.06 21.61 -4.22
C SER A 499 0.50 20.81 -2.98
N ARG A 500 1.22 19.70 -3.16
CA ARG A 500 1.76 18.92 -2.04
C ARG A 500 2.86 19.65 -1.28
N ILE A 501 3.65 20.47 -1.97
CA ILE A 501 4.61 21.37 -1.32
C ILE A 501 3.89 22.51 -0.58
N ASP A 502 2.79 23.03 -1.11
CA ASP A 502 1.93 23.96 -0.35
C ASP A 502 1.40 23.29 0.94
N TRP A 503 1.00 22.02 0.84
CA TRP A 503 0.54 21.23 1.99
C TRP A 503 1.66 21.06 3.01
N ALA A 504 2.87 20.70 2.56
CA ALA A 504 4.05 20.55 3.40
C ALA A 504 4.41 21.86 4.14
N THR A 505 4.40 22.96 3.41
CA THR A 505 4.83 24.27 3.90
C THR A 505 3.84 24.85 4.92
N ASN A 506 2.54 24.78 4.61
CA ASN A 506 1.53 25.60 5.29
C ASN A 506 0.36 24.79 5.86
N GLY A 507 0.20 23.52 5.47
CA GLY A 507 -1.00 22.73 5.78
C GLY A 507 -2.24 23.22 5.02
N THR A 508 -2.01 24.01 3.97
CA THR A 508 -3.01 24.59 3.05
C THR A 508 -2.63 24.23 1.62
N GLY A 509 -3.46 24.59 0.65
CA GLY A 509 -3.24 24.26 -0.76
C GLY A 509 -4.40 23.44 -1.31
N ASN A 510 -4.54 23.43 -2.62
CA ASN A 510 -5.68 22.81 -3.29
C ASN A 510 -5.74 21.28 -3.05
N ARG A 511 -6.89 20.63 -3.21
CA ARG A 511 -7.01 19.16 -3.17
C ARG A 511 -7.74 18.65 -4.38
N ASN A 512 -7.27 17.51 -4.89
CA ASN A 512 -7.87 16.87 -6.06
C ASN A 512 -9.37 16.60 -5.84
N PRO A 513 -10.19 16.66 -6.91
CA PRO A 513 -11.59 16.27 -6.86
C PRO A 513 -11.83 14.83 -6.38
N ASN A 514 -12.87 14.63 -5.59
CA ASN A 514 -13.39 13.30 -5.22
C ASN A 514 -14.28 12.77 -6.35
N LEU A 515 -13.68 12.07 -7.31
CA LEU A 515 -14.35 11.60 -8.52
C LEU A 515 -15.28 10.41 -8.25
N VAL A 516 -16.52 10.52 -8.73
CA VAL A 516 -17.53 9.45 -8.70
C VAL A 516 -18.01 9.17 -10.13
N VAL A 517 -18.05 7.89 -10.52
CA VAL A 517 -18.62 7.45 -11.79
C VAL A 517 -19.65 6.36 -11.52
N ASN A 518 -20.91 6.57 -11.89
CA ASN A 518 -22.01 5.61 -11.65
C ASN A 518 -22.10 5.13 -10.19
N ASN A 519 -22.00 6.06 -9.23
CA ASN A 519 -21.96 5.82 -7.78
C ASN A 519 -20.72 5.05 -7.28
N ASP A 520 -19.73 4.81 -8.14
CA ASP A 520 -18.43 4.23 -7.77
C ASP A 520 -17.43 5.37 -7.51
N ASN A 521 -16.94 5.46 -6.28
CA ASN A 521 -15.94 6.43 -5.82
C ASN A 521 -14.54 5.82 -5.59
N GLY A 522 -14.31 4.61 -6.12
CA GLY A 522 -13.04 3.91 -6.02
C GLY A 522 -11.94 4.50 -6.91
N TYR A 523 -10.80 3.81 -6.93
CA TYR A 523 -9.64 4.22 -7.73
C TYR A 523 -9.25 3.18 -8.77
N THR A 524 -9.80 1.97 -8.68
CA THR A 524 -9.58 0.91 -9.65
C THR A 524 -10.36 1.21 -10.94
N PRO A 525 -9.89 0.73 -12.10
CA PRO A 525 -10.65 0.84 -13.34
C PRO A 525 -12.06 0.28 -13.19
N LEU A 526 -13.07 1.06 -13.59
CA LEU A 526 -14.46 0.62 -13.60
C LEU A 526 -14.67 -0.34 -14.77
N THR A 527 -15.00 -1.61 -14.50
CA THR A 527 -15.25 -2.60 -15.54
C THR A 527 -16.74 -2.75 -15.81
N LEU A 528 -17.14 -2.58 -17.07
CA LEU A 528 -18.52 -2.73 -17.54
C LEU A 528 -18.58 -3.76 -18.66
N THR A 529 -19.79 -4.25 -18.94
CA THR A 529 -20.08 -5.10 -20.09
C THR A 529 -21.09 -4.41 -21.00
N ALA A 530 -20.97 -4.61 -22.31
CA ALA A 530 -21.90 -4.04 -23.28
C ALA A 530 -22.02 -4.90 -24.54
N THR A 531 -23.18 -4.86 -25.18
CA THR A 531 -23.39 -5.50 -26.49
C THR A 531 -22.93 -4.56 -27.62
N PRO A 532 -22.25 -5.04 -28.67
CA PRO A 532 -21.95 -4.23 -29.85
C PRO A 532 -23.20 -3.55 -30.42
N GLY A 533 -23.10 -2.26 -30.76
CA GLY A 533 -24.23 -1.43 -31.22
C GLY A 533 -25.13 -0.86 -30.12
N SER A 534 -24.91 -1.22 -28.85
CA SER A 534 -25.64 -0.63 -27.72
C SER A 534 -25.09 0.73 -27.30
N THR A 535 -25.78 1.39 -26.37
CA THR A 535 -25.30 2.60 -25.71
C THR A 535 -24.98 2.31 -24.24
N VAL A 536 -23.80 2.70 -23.78
CA VAL A 536 -23.44 2.71 -22.35
C VAL A 536 -23.57 4.13 -21.84
N THR A 537 -24.29 4.31 -20.73
CA THR A 537 -24.44 5.61 -20.07
C THR A 537 -23.61 5.66 -18.80
N LEU A 538 -22.76 6.70 -18.69
CA LEU A 538 -21.97 7.02 -17.51
C LEU A 538 -22.45 8.34 -16.91
N THR A 539 -22.40 8.48 -15.60
CA THR A 539 -22.68 9.74 -14.91
C THR A 539 -21.60 10.08 -13.90
N THR A 540 -21.25 11.36 -13.79
CA THR A 540 -20.34 11.92 -12.77
C THR A 540 -21.08 12.45 -11.54
N THR A 541 -22.39 12.22 -11.46
CA THR A 541 -23.22 12.62 -10.31
C THR A 541 -22.62 12.07 -9.00
N GLY A 542 -22.48 12.95 -8.00
CA GLY A 542 -21.83 12.63 -6.73
C GLY A 542 -20.35 13.03 -6.67
N THR A 543 -19.74 13.43 -7.80
CA THR A 543 -18.40 14.02 -7.79
C THR A 543 -18.41 15.35 -7.05
N THR A 544 -17.43 15.57 -6.18
CA THR A 544 -17.30 16.80 -5.37
C THR A 544 -15.86 17.31 -5.37
N ASP A 545 -15.68 18.60 -5.19
CA ASP A 545 -14.37 19.19 -4.90
C ASP A 545 -14.24 19.48 -3.40
N PRO A 546 -13.21 18.98 -2.70
CA PRO A 546 -13.04 19.19 -1.26
C PRO A 546 -12.90 20.66 -0.84
N ASP A 547 -12.44 21.52 -1.75
CA ASP A 547 -12.20 22.94 -1.52
C ASP A 547 -13.28 23.83 -2.18
N GLY A 548 -14.33 23.21 -2.74
CA GLY A 548 -15.49 23.89 -3.33
C GLY A 548 -15.25 24.45 -4.73
N ASN A 549 -14.17 24.03 -5.39
CA ASN A 549 -13.84 24.46 -6.75
C ASN A 549 -14.81 23.85 -7.79
N ALA A 550 -14.91 24.52 -8.94
CA ALA A 550 -15.67 24.02 -10.08
C ALA A 550 -14.88 22.96 -10.85
N ILE A 551 -15.56 21.89 -11.29
CA ILE A 551 -14.93 20.74 -11.93
C ILE A 551 -15.27 20.70 -13.43
N THR A 552 -14.24 20.54 -14.25
CA THR A 552 -14.33 20.28 -15.69
C THR A 552 -14.08 18.80 -15.98
N TYR A 553 -14.93 18.19 -16.80
CA TYR A 553 -14.83 16.77 -17.19
C TYR A 553 -14.38 16.64 -18.64
N THR A 554 -13.31 15.88 -18.86
CA THR A 554 -12.83 15.50 -20.19
C THR A 554 -12.87 13.98 -20.33
N TRP A 555 -13.54 13.51 -21.38
CA TRP A 555 -13.63 12.09 -21.71
C TRP A 555 -12.77 11.77 -22.93
N THR A 556 -11.98 10.71 -22.87
CA THR A 556 -11.06 10.33 -23.96
C THR A 556 -11.10 8.82 -24.16
N HIS A 557 -11.11 8.38 -25.42
CA HIS A 557 -10.90 6.99 -25.77
C HIS A 557 -9.39 6.72 -25.85
N ASP A 558 -8.90 5.82 -25.01
CA ASP A 558 -7.53 5.34 -25.08
C ASP A 558 -7.44 4.21 -26.10
N THR A 559 -6.98 4.55 -27.31
CA THR A 559 -6.76 3.61 -28.41
C THR A 559 -5.51 2.74 -28.20
N GLY A 560 -4.93 2.78 -27.01
CA GLY A 560 -3.70 2.09 -26.73
C GLY A 560 -3.82 0.60 -26.39
N THR A 561 -5.00 0.19 -25.96
CA THR A 561 -5.28 -1.19 -25.58
C THR A 561 -6.70 -1.53 -26.01
N GLY A 562 -6.94 -2.78 -26.40
CA GLY A 562 -8.24 -3.23 -26.87
C GLY A 562 -8.65 -2.62 -28.21
N TYR A 563 -9.87 -2.09 -28.28
CA TYR A 563 -10.46 -1.52 -29.50
C TYR A 563 -9.82 -0.17 -29.84
N THR A 564 -9.35 -0.01 -31.06
CA THR A 564 -8.59 1.19 -31.49
C THR A 564 -9.36 2.11 -32.43
N GLY A 565 -10.56 1.69 -32.87
CA GLY A 565 -11.40 2.48 -33.76
C GLY A 565 -12.06 3.67 -33.07
N THR A 566 -12.76 4.49 -33.85
CA THR A 566 -13.51 5.63 -33.32
C THR A 566 -14.64 5.16 -32.39
N VAL A 567 -14.79 5.85 -31.27
CA VAL A 567 -15.90 5.71 -30.32
C VAL A 567 -16.57 7.07 -30.21
N ASN A 568 -17.90 7.11 -30.37
CA ASN A 568 -18.66 8.35 -30.29
C ASN A 568 -19.15 8.56 -28.85
N LEU A 569 -18.80 9.71 -28.27
CA LEU A 569 -19.22 10.12 -26.94
C LEU A 569 -20.11 11.36 -27.04
N THR A 570 -21.21 11.40 -26.30
CA THR A 570 -22.09 12.57 -26.22
C THR A 570 -22.37 12.88 -24.76
N THR A 571 -21.99 14.08 -24.33
CA THR A 571 -22.13 14.53 -22.94
C THR A 571 -23.23 15.57 -22.82
N THR A 572 -24.08 15.45 -21.80
CA THR A 572 -25.12 16.41 -21.44
C THR A 572 -25.18 16.52 -19.92
N GLY A 573 -24.81 17.67 -19.37
CA GLY A 573 -24.66 17.85 -17.92
C GLY A 573 -23.62 16.89 -17.36
N THR A 574 -24.00 16.13 -16.32
CA THR A 574 -23.14 15.12 -15.68
C THR A 574 -23.19 13.74 -16.35
N THR A 575 -23.91 13.60 -17.47
CA THR A 575 -24.13 12.30 -18.12
C THR A 575 -23.41 12.23 -19.46
N THR A 576 -22.71 11.13 -19.72
CA THR A 576 -22.03 10.84 -20.97
C THR A 576 -22.49 9.51 -21.53
N ASN A 577 -23.01 9.54 -22.76
CA ASN A 577 -23.41 8.37 -23.51
C ASN A 577 -22.28 7.95 -24.45
N ILE A 578 -21.95 6.67 -24.45
CA ILE A 578 -20.93 6.05 -25.28
C ILE A 578 -21.64 5.10 -26.24
N GLN A 579 -21.57 5.39 -27.53
CA GLN A 579 -22.09 4.48 -28.56
C GLN A 579 -21.07 3.38 -28.81
N ILE A 580 -21.43 2.15 -28.51
CA ILE A 580 -20.55 0.98 -28.68
C ILE A 580 -20.55 0.58 -30.16
N PRO A 581 -19.41 0.66 -30.87
CA PRO A 581 -19.37 0.27 -32.28
C PRO A 581 -19.79 -1.18 -32.49
N THR A 582 -20.44 -1.48 -33.62
CA THR A 582 -20.98 -2.83 -33.92
C THR A 582 -19.90 -3.88 -34.18
N ASN A 583 -18.68 -3.45 -34.52
CA ASN A 583 -17.53 -4.29 -34.83
C ASN A 583 -16.62 -4.55 -33.60
N THR A 584 -17.17 -4.50 -32.39
CA THR A 584 -16.38 -4.59 -31.15
C THR A 584 -16.38 -5.96 -30.50
N ALA A 585 -17.28 -6.89 -30.86
CA ALA A 585 -17.44 -8.19 -30.20
C ALA A 585 -16.10 -8.86 -29.80
N GLY A 586 -15.94 -9.17 -28.51
CA GLY A 586 -14.73 -9.76 -27.94
C GLY A 586 -13.60 -8.79 -27.62
N GLN A 587 -13.77 -7.48 -27.89
CA GLN A 587 -12.77 -6.45 -27.58
C GLN A 587 -13.17 -5.64 -26.33
N THR A 588 -12.22 -4.89 -25.81
CA THR A 588 -12.46 -3.95 -24.71
C THR A 588 -12.28 -2.52 -25.21
N ILE A 589 -13.24 -1.64 -24.94
CA ILE A 589 -13.13 -0.20 -25.18
C ILE A 589 -12.66 0.46 -23.90
N SER A 590 -11.55 1.20 -23.97
CA SER A 590 -10.98 1.86 -22.79
C SER A 590 -11.25 3.37 -22.81
N ILE A 591 -12.13 3.83 -21.93
CA ILE A 591 -12.46 5.25 -21.78
C ILE A 591 -11.77 5.82 -20.54
N ILE A 592 -11.27 7.04 -20.62
CA ILE A 592 -10.67 7.77 -19.51
C ILE A 592 -11.49 9.02 -19.25
N LEU A 593 -11.87 9.20 -17.99
CA LEU A 593 -12.42 10.43 -17.45
C LEU A 593 -11.32 11.17 -16.69
N ARG A 594 -11.05 12.40 -17.10
CA ARG A 594 -10.27 13.38 -16.32
C ARG A 594 -11.24 14.40 -15.73
N ALA A 595 -11.27 14.51 -14.41
CA ALA A 595 -12.02 15.53 -13.68
C ALA A 595 -11.02 16.52 -13.06
N ALA A 596 -10.96 17.74 -13.58
CA ALA A 596 -10.03 18.76 -13.10
C ALA A 596 -10.77 19.94 -12.50
N ASP A 597 -10.32 20.37 -11.33
CA ASP A 597 -10.83 21.56 -10.67
C ASP A 597 -10.27 22.86 -11.29
N ASN A 598 -10.80 24.00 -10.85
CA ASN A 598 -10.27 25.33 -11.16
C ASN A 598 -9.53 25.98 -9.98
N GLY A 599 -9.01 25.17 -9.05
CA GLY A 599 -8.18 25.66 -7.95
C GLY A 599 -6.81 26.12 -8.42
N THR A 600 -5.95 26.54 -7.49
CA THR A 600 -4.59 27.03 -7.80
C THR A 600 -3.53 26.23 -7.02
N PRO A 601 -2.69 25.44 -7.69
CA PRO A 601 -2.81 25.05 -9.10
C PRO A 601 -4.05 24.17 -9.34
N SER A 602 -4.49 24.06 -10.61
CA SER A 602 -5.58 23.16 -10.98
C SER A 602 -5.16 21.70 -10.76
N LEU A 603 -5.97 20.94 -10.03
CA LEU A 603 -5.71 19.52 -9.75
C LEU A 603 -6.71 18.62 -10.48
N ALA A 604 -6.22 17.46 -10.91
CA ALA A 604 -7.00 16.49 -11.66
C ALA A 604 -7.06 15.14 -10.94
N THR A 605 -8.23 14.52 -11.01
CA THR A 605 -8.45 13.11 -10.66
C THR A 605 -8.89 12.35 -11.90
N TYR A 606 -8.47 11.11 -12.02
CA TYR A 606 -8.72 10.27 -13.18
C TYR A 606 -9.55 9.04 -12.81
N ARG A 607 -10.36 8.59 -13.77
CA ARG A 607 -10.94 7.25 -13.74
C ARG A 607 -10.83 6.61 -15.12
N ARG A 608 -10.26 5.42 -15.19
CA ARG A 608 -10.35 4.53 -16.35
C ARG A 608 -11.59 3.66 -16.28
N ILE A 609 -12.27 3.47 -17.41
CA ILE A 609 -13.46 2.65 -17.59
C ILE A 609 -13.16 1.64 -18.70
N GLN A 610 -13.27 0.35 -18.39
CA GLN A 610 -13.05 -0.76 -19.30
C GLN A 610 -14.40 -1.37 -19.69
N ILE A 611 -14.84 -1.13 -20.92
CA ILE A 611 -16.11 -1.67 -21.43
C ILE A 611 -15.81 -2.92 -22.25
N LYS A 612 -16.04 -4.08 -21.66
CA LYS A 612 -15.87 -5.39 -22.31
C LYS A 612 -17.07 -5.66 -23.20
N THR A 613 -16.83 -5.89 -24.47
CA THR A 613 -17.91 -6.12 -25.44
C THR A 613 -18.05 -7.62 -25.73
N SER A 614 -19.28 -8.12 -25.66
CA SER A 614 -19.62 -9.54 -25.79
C SER A 614 -20.78 -9.77 -26.72
#